data_AF-A0A4D6Y885-F1
#
_entry.id   AF-A0A4D6Y885-F1
#
_cell.length_a   1.000
_cell.length_b   1.000
_cell.length_c   1.000
_cell.angle_alpha   90.00
_cell.angle_beta   90.00
_cell.angle_gamma   90.00
#
_symmetry.space_group_name_H-M   'P 1'
#
loop_
_entity.id
_entity.type
_entity.pdbx_description
1 polymer ?
#
loop_
_entity_poly.entity_id
_entity_poly.type
_entity_poly.pdbx_seq_one_letter_code
_entity_poly.pdbx_strand_id
1 'polypeptide(L)'
;MSEVASQLSVYPRVREILLKKQRCVPCLPGLIAEGRDMGTVVFPDAMIKFFLKADLKVRVNRRIIELRKNGHYIDFHELFLKMKIRDERDQNRLISPLCIAKNAIILDSTDMSLSEVVKTLMQYIIKNIKKIVK
;
A
#
# COMPACT_ATOMS: atom_id res chain seq x y z
N MET A 1 14.54 -5.05 -6.83
CA MET A 1 13.30 -4.77 -7.59
C MET A 1 12.51 -3.59 -7.02
N SER A 2 12.11 -3.58 -5.75
CA SER A 2 11.26 -2.51 -5.21
C SER A 2 11.85 -1.08 -5.25
N GLU A 3 13.17 -0.93 -5.16
CA GLU A 3 13.83 0.39 -5.19
C GLU A 3 13.78 1.04 -6.59
N VAL A 4 14.16 0.26 -7.62
CA VAL A 4 14.11 0.70 -9.02
C VAL A 4 12.68 1.08 -9.42
N ALA A 5 11.69 0.31 -8.97
CA ALA A 5 10.28 0.64 -9.21
C ALA A 5 9.88 1.99 -8.60
N SER A 6 10.34 2.31 -7.38
CA SER A 6 10.08 3.62 -6.75
C SER A 6 10.72 4.75 -7.56
N GLN A 7 11.98 4.58 -7.98
CA GLN A 7 12.69 5.56 -8.80
C GLN A 7 12.02 5.79 -10.17
N LEU A 8 11.55 4.74 -10.83
CA LEU A 8 10.85 4.88 -12.13
C LEU A 8 9.44 5.46 -11.99
N SER A 9 8.81 5.31 -10.82
CA SER A 9 7.44 5.77 -10.59
C SER A 9 7.27 7.29 -10.55
N VAL A 10 8.37 8.06 -10.50
CA VAL A 10 8.34 9.53 -10.52
C VAL A 10 8.10 10.10 -11.92
N TYR A 11 8.35 9.32 -12.98
CA TYR A 11 8.25 9.79 -14.35
C TYR A 11 6.78 9.80 -14.84
N PRO A 12 6.23 10.96 -15.27
CA PRO A 12 4.83 11.08 -15.67
C PRO A 12 4.42 10.12 -16.79
N ARG A 13 5.28 9.93 -17.80
CA ARG A 13 4.96 9.07 -18.95
C ARG A 13 4.85 7.59 -18.59
N VAL A 14 5.73 7.12 -17.70
CA VAL A 14 5.67 5.74 -17.16
C VAL A 14 4.36 5.56 -16.40
N ARG A 15 4.02 6.53 -15.55
CA ARG A 15 2.76 6.58 -14.79
C ARG A 15 1.54 6.52 -15.68
N GLU A 16 1.48 7.34 -16.73
CA GLU A 16 0.34 7.41 -17.64
C GLU A 16 0.05 6.04 -18.28
N ILE A 17 1.09 5.34 -18.74
CA ILE A 17 0.95 4.03 -19.37
C ILE A 17 0.50 2.97 -18.36
N LEU A 18 1.09 2.96 -17.15
CA LEU A 18 0.73 2.00 -16.11
C LEU A 18 -0.67 2.25 -15.55
N LEU A 19 -1.10 3.50 -15.42
CA LEU A 19 -2.43 3.87 -14.96
C LEU A 19 -3.51 3.29 -15.88
N LYS A 20 -3.31 3.41 -17.20
CA LYS A 20 -4.23 2.83 -18.19
C LYS A 20 -4.33 1.32 -18.00
N LYS A 21 -3.20 0.62 -17.86
CA LYS A 21 -3.17 -0.83 -17.63
C LYS A 21 -3.88 -1.22 -16.33
N GLN A 22 -3.60 -0.54 -15.23
CA GLN A 22 -4.20 -0.83 -13.92
C GLN A 22 -5.72 -0.67 -13.95
N ARG A 23 -6.24 0.37 -14.62
CA ARG A 23 -7.68 0.63 -14.73
C ARG A 23 -8.42 -0.35 -15.65
N CYS A 24 -7.72 -1.10 -16.48
CA CYS A 24 -8.31 -2.17 -17.29
C CYS A 24 -8.39 -3.52 -16.56
N VAL A 25 -7.79 -3.66 -15.38
CA VAL A 25 -7.81 -4.90 -14.59
C VAL A 25 -9.15 -5.22 -13.91
N PRO A 26 -9.93 -4.25 -13.38
CA PRO A 26 -11.17 -4.57 -12.66
C PRO A 26 -12.09 -5.47 -13.47
N CYS A 27 -12.42 -6.62 -12.89
CA CYS A 27 -13.35 -7.59 -13.45
C CYS A 27 -14.36 -8.02 -12.37
N LEU A 28 -15.48 -8.59 -12.81
CA LEU A 28 -16.44 -9.20 -11.88
C LEU A 28 -15.79 -10.42 -11.19
N PRO A 29 -16.10 -10.69 -9.91
CA PRO A 29 -17.08 -10.00 -9.06
C PRO A 29 -16.55 -8.77 -8.30
N GLY A 30 -15.27 -8.42 -8.46
CA GLY A 30 -14.65 -7.27 -7.81
C GLY A 30 -13.11 -7.33 -7.84
N LEU A 31 -12.48 -6.28 -7.31
CA LEU A 31 -11.02 -6.15 -7.27
C LEU A 31 -10.55 -5.66 -5.89
N ILE A 32 -9.52 -6.31 -5.35
CA ILE A 32 -8.70 -5.77 -4.27
C ILE A 32 -7.40 -5.26 -4.89
N ALA A 33 -7.12 -3.96 -4.75
CA ALA A 33 -5.92 -3.33 -5.26
C ALA A 33 -5.04 -2.83 -4.11
N GLU A 34 -3.76 -3.20 -4.12
CA GLU A 34 -2.75 -2.72 -3.18
C GLU A 34 -1.76 -1.80 -3.89
N GLY A 35 -1.43 -0.66 -3.29
CA GLY A 35 -0.46 0.27 -3.85
C GLY A 35 -0.37 1.58 -3.07
N ARG A 36 0.36 2.55 -3.61
CA ARG A 36 0.63 3.84 -2.95
C ARG A 36 -0.46 4.88 -3.20
N ASP A 37 -1.07 4.86 -4.37
CA ASP A 37 -2.02 5.87 -4.87
C ASP A 37 -3.32 5.22 -5.40
N MET A 38 -3.64 4.02 -4.93
CA MET A 38 -4.81 3.26 -5.40
C MET A 38 -6.13 4.01 -5.10
N GLY A 39 -6.30 4.51 -3.88
CA GLY A 39 -7.53 5.21 -3.50
C GLY A 39 -7.58 6.70 -3.85
N THR A 40 -6.45 7.28 -4.27
CA THR A 40 -6.31 8.71 -4.60
C THR A 40 -6.28 8.98 -6.09
N VAL A 41 -5.61 8.13 -6.88
CA VAL A 41 -5.37 8.35 -8.31
C VAL A 41 -5.90 7.20 -9.16
N VAL A 42 -5.58 5.94 -8.83
CA VAL A 42 -5.93 4.81 -9.71
C VAL A 42 -7.44 4.56 -9.70
N PHE A 43 -8.02 4.41 -8.51
CA PHE A 43 -9.43 4.14 -8.24
C PHE A 43 -9.98 5.14 -7.20
N PRO A 44 -10.10 6.43 -7.56
CA PRO A 44 -10.63 7.45 -6.65
C PRO A 44 -12.08 7.19 -6.23
N ASP A 45 -12.83 6.40 -7.00
CA ASP A 45 -14.22 6.05 -6.70
C ASP A 45 -14.38 4.65 -6.06
N ALA A 46 -13.28 4.06 -5.57
CA ALA A 46 -13.33 2.78 -4.88
C ALA A 46 -14.30 2.81 -3.70
N MET A 47 -15.20 1.82 -3.63
CA MET A 47 -16.24 1.68 -2.61
C MET A 47 -15.69 1.66 -1.18
N ILE A 48 -14.54 1.01 -1.01
CA ILE A 48 -13.86 0.87 0.28
C ILE A 48 -12.39 1.16 0.07
N LYS A 49 -11.81 2.01 0.93
CA LYS A 49 -10.41 2.40 0.87
C LYS A 49 -9.78 2.26 2.25
N PHE A 50 -8.68 1.55 2.35
CA PHE A 50 -7.89 1.46 3.57
C PHE A 50 -6.54 2.15 3.36
N PHE A 51 -6.09 2.86 4.39
CA PHE A 51 -4.72 3.34 4.50
C PHE A 51 -4.07 2.60 5.67
N LEU A 52 -3.29 1.56 5.36
CA LEU A 52 -2.59 0.77 6.35
C LEU A 52 -1.27 1.46 6.70
N LYS A 53 -1.09 1.82 7.98
CA LYS A 53 0.17 2.37 8.50
C LYS A 53 0.74 1.46 9.59
N ALA A 54 2.02 1.63 9.85
CA ALA A 54 2.73 1.04 10.98
C ALA A 54 4.03 1.81 11.22
N ASP A 55 4.52 1.78 12.45
CA ASP A 55 5.85 2.29 12.80
C ASP A 55 6.93 1.73 11.87
N LEU A 56 7.90 2.57 11.51
CA LEU A 56 8.97 2.20 10.57
C LEU A 56 9.84 1.07 11.13
N LYS A 57 10.17 1.08 12.43
CA LYS A 57 10.99 0.01 13.04
C LYS A 57 10.26 -1.33 12.98
N VAL A 58 8.95 -1.33 13.24
CA VAL A 58 8.11 -2.53 13.12
C VAL A 58 8.11 -3.05 11.68
N ARG A 59 7.95 -2.18 10.68
CA ARG A 59 8.01 -2.57 9.26
C ARG A 59 9.36 -3.14 8.86
N VAL A 60 10.46 -2.54 9.33
CA VAL A 60 11.83 -3.03 9.10
C VAL A 60 12.01 -4.41 9.70
N ASN A 61 11.59 -4.63 10.96
CA ASN A 61 11.66 -5.94 11.60
C ASN A 61 10.88 -7.01 10.85
N ARG A 62 9.63 -6.71 10.43
CA ARG A 62 8.81 -7.62 9.60
C ARG A 62 9.53 -7.98 8.30
N ARG A 63 10.14 -6.99 7.65
CA ARG A 63 10.88 -7.19 6.39
C ARG A 63 12.16 -8.00 6.57
N ILE A 64 12.90 -7.83 7.67
CA ILE A 64 14.07 -8.66 8.00
C ILE A 64 13.65 -10.13 8.15
N ILE A 65 12.56 -10.40 8.88
CA ILE A 65 12.05 -11.75 9.06
C ILE A 65 11.69 -12.38 7.71
N GLU A 66 11.02 -11.63 6.83
CA GLU A 66 10.70 -12.08 5.47
C GLU A 66 11.97 -12.37 4.63
N LEU A 67 12.95 -11.47 4.65
CA LEU A 67 14.20 -11.64 3.91
C LEU A 67 14.98 -12.86 4.40
N ARG A 68 15.08 -13.05 5.72
CA ARG A 68 15.76 -14.21 6.33
C ARG A 68 15.11 -15.52 5.93
N LYS A 69 13.77 -15.58 5.88
CA LYS A 69 13.01 -16.75 5.39
C LYS A 69 13.35 -17.09 3.94
N ASN A 70 13.71 -16.09 3.14
CA ASN A 70 14.10 -16.25 1.73
C ASN A 70 15.63 -16.39 1.55
N GLY A 71 16.40 -16.64 2.61
CA GLY A 71 17.86 -16.83 2.55
C GLY A 71 18.66 -15.54 2.39
N HIS A 72 18.05 -14.37 2.58
CA HIS A 72 18.72 -13.08 2.49
C HIS A 72 18.94 -12.46 3.86
N TYR A 73 20.17 -12.01 4.11
CA TYR A 73 20.55 -11.35 5.35
C TYR A 73 20.89 -9.89 5.06
N ILE A 74 20.32 -8.99 5.85
CA ILE A 74 20.58 -7.54 5.78
C ILE A 74 20.62 -7.00 7.20
N ASP A 75 21.45 -5.98 7.41
CA ASP A 75 21.52 -5.27 8.67
C ASP A 75 20.26 -4.41 8.91
N PHE A 76 19.89 -4.26 10.19
CA PHE A 76 18.71 -3.47 10.57
C PHE A 76 18.86 -2.00 10.18
N HIS A 77 20.01 -1.39 10.47
CA HIS A 77 20.24 0.03 10.23
C HIS A 77 20.26 0.33 8.73
N GLU A 78 20.90 -0.54 7.95
CA GLU A 78 20.91 -0.45 6.49
C GLU A 78 19.49 -0.50 5.91
N LEU A 79 18.68 -1.48 6.31
CA LEU A 79 17.31 -1.61 5.83
C LEU A 79 16.41 -0.46 6.31
N PHE A 80 16.61 0.00 7.55
CA PHE A 80 15.89 1.13 8.11
C PHE A 80 16.10 2.40 7.29
N LEU A 81 17.35 2.75 6.97
CA LEU A 81 17.66 3.92 6.15
C LEU A 81 17.05 3.80 4.74
N LYS A 82 17.20 2.62 4.10
CA LYS A 82 16.61 2.36 2.78
C LYS A 82 15.09 2.55 2.77
N MET A 83 14.40 2.01 3.77
CA MET A 83 12.95 2.14 3.88
C MET A 83 12.53 3.57 4.20
N LYS A 84 13.27 4.29 5.05
CA LYS A 84 13.01 5.70 5.37
C LYS A 84 13.10 6.59 4.13
N ILE A 85 14.20 6.51 3.38
CA ILE A 85 14.44 7.29 2.15
C ILE A 85 13.32 7.02 1.13
N ARG A 86 12.93 5.74 1.00
CA ARG A 86 11.83 5.37 0.11
C ARG A 86 10.51 5.98 0.55
N ASP A 87 10.17 5.93 1.83
CA ASP A 87 8.92 6.49 2.35
C ASP A 87 8.87 8.01 2.11
N GLU A 88 9.98 8.72 2.39
CA GLU A 88 10.11 10.16 2.12
C GLU A 88 9.93 10.47 0.62
N ARG A 89 10.52 9.66 -0.27
CA ARG A 89 10.35 9.82 -1.72
C ARG A 89 8.91 9.56 -2.16
N ASP A 90 8.29 8.48 -1.65
CA ASP A 90 6.92 8.10 -1.99
C ASP A 90 5.92 9.18 -1.52
N GLN A 91 6.17 9.83 -0.37
CA GLN A 91 5.33 10.91 0.18
C GLN A 91 5.53 12.25 -0.53
N ASN A 92 6.77 12.61 -0.86
CA ASN A 92 7.11 13.95 -1.36
C ASN A 92 7.12 14.06 -2.89
N ARG A 93 6.85 12.98 -3.64
CA ARG A 93 6.80 13.04 -5.10
C ARG A 93 5.67 13.96 -5.58
N LEU A 94 5.97 14.79 -6.58
CA LEU A 94 5.01 15.76 -7.15
C LEU A 94 3.77 15.07 -7.76
N ILE A 95 3.94 13.87 -8.33
CA ILE A 95 2.88 13.15 -9.02
C ILE A 95 2.45 11.96 -8.18
N SER A 96 1.15 11.85 -7.92
CA SER A 96 0.50 10.82 -7.11
C SER A 96 1.21 10.52 -5.77
N PRO A 97 1.47 11.50 -4.90
CA PRO A 97 2.14 11.24 -3.61
C PRO A 97 1.42 10.15 -2.80
N LEU A 98 2.17 9.44 -1.96
CA LEU A 98 1.60 8.57 -0.93
C LEU A 98 0.89 9.46 0.09
N CYS A 99 -0.43 9.58 -0.07
CA CYS A 99 -1.29 10.32 0.84
C CYS A 99 -2.57 9.54 1.13
N ILE A 100 -3.24 9.91 2.22
CA ILE A 100 -4.48 9.29 2.65
C ILE A 100 -5.58 9.75 1.69
N ALA A 101 -6.27 8.80 1.05
CA ALA A 101 -7.39 9.13 0.18
C ALA A 101 -8.57 9.72 0.96
N LYS A 102 -9.35 10.58 0.29
CA LYS A 102 -10.64 11.02 0.83
C LYS A 102 -11.50 9.79 1.14
N ASN A 103 -12.07 9.78 2.35
CA ASN A 103 -12.89 8.71 2.91
C ASN A 103 -12.15 7.37 3.16
N ALA A 104 -10.82 7.35 3.19
CA ALA A 104 -10.08 6.16 3.58
C ALA A 104 -10.13 5.93 5.09
N ILE A 105 -10.28 4.66 5.49
CA ILE A 105 -10.09 4.26 6.88
C ILE A 105 -8.61 4.06 7.13
N ILE A 106 -8.10 4.75 8.15
CA ILE A 106 -6.72 4.57 8.59
C ILE A 106 -6.69 3.39 9.56
N LEU A 107 -5.87 2.38 9.26
CA LEU A 107 -5.62 1.26 10.18
C LEU A 107 -4.16 1.30 10.58
N ASP A 108 -3.89 1.49 11.88
CA ASP A 108 -2.55 1.36 12.43
C ASP A 108 -2.31 -0.09 12.83
N SER A 109 -1.36 -0.74 12.17
CA SER A 109 -1.02 -2.14 12.38
C SER A 109 0.28 -2.32 13.16
N THR A 110 0.78 -1.27 13.84
CA THR A 110 2.03 -1.31 14.61
C THR A 110 2.04 -2.49 15.60
N ASP A 111 0.99 -2.60 16.41
CA ASP A 111 0.87 -3.62 17.45
C ASP A 111 -0.11 -4.74 17.09
N MET A 112 -0.44 -4.89 15.80
CA MET A 112 -1.36 -5.91 15.31
C MET A 112 -0.61 -7.08 14.66
N SER A 113 -1.08 -8.28 14.94
CA SER A 113 -0.77 -9.49 14.17
C SER A 113 -1.47 -9.50 12.80
N LEU A 114 -1.00 -10.34 11.88
CA LEU A 114 -1.62 -10.48 10.56
C LEU A 114 -3.10 -10.88 10.66
N SER A 115 -3.44 -11.81 11.56
CA SER A 115 -4.82 -12.26 11.76
C SER A 115 -5.73 -11.15 12.28
N GLU A 116 -5.24 -10.30 13.18
CA GLU A 116 -6.00 -9.15 13.68
C GLU A 116 -6.24 -8.11 12.58
N VAL A 117 -5.23 -7.81 11.76
CA VAL A 117 -5.38 -6.89 10.62
C VAL A 117 -6.43 -7.44 9.66
N VAL A 118 -6.30 -8.70 9.23
CA VAL A 118 -7.25 -9.34 8.31
C VAL A 118 -8.66 -9.35 8.89
N LYS A 119 -8.82 -9.74 10.15
CA LYS A 119 -10.12 -9.76 10.83
C LYS A 119 -10.77 -8.37 10.85
N THR A 120 -9.99 -7.34 11.19
CA THR A 120 -10.47 -5.95 11.26
C THR A 120 -10.93 -5.45 9.89
N LEU A 121 -10.12 -5.69 8.86
CA LEU A 121 -10.45 -5.31 7.48
C LEU A 121 -11.69 -6.04 6.99
N MET A 122 -11.78 -7.36 7.20
CA MET A 122 -12.92 -8.18 6.76
C MET A 122 -14.22 -7.78 7.46
N GLN A 123 -14.19 -7.49 8.76
CA GLN A 123 -15.36 -7.00 9.48
C GLN A 123 -15.87 -5.68 8.89
N TYR A 124 -14.96 -4.76 8.56
CA TYR A 124 -15.33 -3.51 7.90
C TYR A 124 -15.92 -3.75 6.51
N ILE A 125 -15.27 -4.59 5.70
CA ILE A 125 -15.71 -4.92 4.34
C ILE A 125 -17.12 -5.51 4.36
N ILE A 126 -17.36 -6.54 5.16
CA ILE A 126 -18.67 -7.22 5.24
C ILE A 126 -19.77 -6.27 5.70
N LYS A 127 -19.48 -5.39 6.68
CA LYS A 127 -20.43 -4.41 7.19
C LYS A 127 -20.86 -3.39 6.14
N ASN A 128 -19.95 -2.99 5.25
CA ASN A 128 -20.19 -1.90 4.31
C ASN A 128 -20.61 -2.38 2.92
N ILE A 129 -20.14 -3.53 2.43
CA ILE A 129 -20.63 -4.11 1.17
C ILE A 129 -22.14 -4.38 1.24
N LYS A 130 -22.64 -4.90 2.37
CA LYS A 130 -24.09 -5.14 2.56
C LYS A 130 -24.96 -3.89 2.49
N LYS A 131 -24.38 -2.70 2.70
CA LYS A 131 -25.08 -1.41 2.59
C LYS A 131 -25.08 -0.86 1.17
N ILE A 132 -24.11 -1.28 0.35
CA ILE A 132 -23.87 -0.75 -1.00
C ILE A 132 -24.63 -1.58 -2.06
N VAL A 133 -24.86 -2.87 -1.79
CA VAL A 133 -25.56 -3.80 -2.71
C VAL A 133 -27.08 -3.90 -2.42
N LYS A 134 -27.61 -3.06 -1.53
CA LYS A 134 -29.06 -2.86 -1.37
C LYS A 134 -29.53 -1.75 -2.29
#